data_AF-F5T881-F1
#
_entry.id   AF-F5T881-F1
#
_cell.length_a   1.000
_cell.length_b   1.000
_cell.length_c   1.000
_cell.angle_alpha   90.00
_cell.angle_beta   90.00
_cell.angle_gamma   90.00
#
_symmetry.space_group_name_H-M   'P 1'
#
loop_
_entity.id
_entity.type
_entity.pdbx_description
1 polymer ?
#
loop_
_entity_poly.entity_id
_entity_poly.type
_entity_poly.pdbx_seq_one_letter_code
_entity_poly.pdbx_strand_id
1 'polypeptide(L)'
;MVIFSPEDLSLIKDGPRERRRFIDLELCQLNKIYLYNLTRYNRVLLQRNKLLKDISFKPQLEDSLSVWDEELVKYGQALIRLRREFIESLQEKLIRIHKNISGGREELILSYEENVKEEAFLESVLRARETEKNKKSVW
;
A
#
# COMPACT_ATOMS: atom_id res chain seq x y z
N MET A 1 -20.37 -16.70 -1.85
CA MET A 1 -21.41 -16.00 -2.63
C MET A 1 -20.72 -14.81 -3.27
N VAL A 2 -20.76 -14.68 -4.60
CA VAL A 2 -20.25 -13.49 -5.29
C VAL A 2 -21.47 -12.58 -5.49
N ILE A 3 -21.42 -11.37 -4.93
CA ILE A 3 -22.51 -10.38 -5.03
C ILE A 3 -22.06 -9.35 -6.05
N PHE A 4 -22.90 -9.08 -7.05
CA PHE A 4 -22.72 -7.95 -7.95
C PHE A 4 -23.60 -6.79 -7.46
N SER A 5 -23.01 -5.61 -7.29
CA SER A 5 -23.65 -4.43 -6.73
C SER A 5 -23.32 -3.18 -7.56
N PRO A 6 -24.17 -2.13 -7.56
CA PRO A 6 -23.86 -0.85 -8.20
C PRO A 6 -22.52 -0.24 -7.73
N GLU A 7 -22.12 -0.55 -6.49
CA GLU A 7 -20.84 -0.17 -5.89
C GLU A 7 -19.64 -0.82 -6.60
N ASP A 8 -19.81 -1.91 -7.36
CA ASP A 8 -18.72 -2.52 -8.14
C ASP A 8 -18.26 -1.60 -9.28
N LEU A 9 -19.14 -0.73 -9.79
CA LEU A 9 -18.79 0.29 -10.76
C LEU A 9 -17.93 1.40 -10.12
N SER A 10 -17.96 1.53 -8.80
CA SER A 10 -17.16 2.49 -8.05
C SER A 10 -15.67 2.12 -8.12
N LEU A 11 -15.32 0.83 -8.27
CA LEU A 11 -13.94 0.41 -8.53
C LEU A 11 -13.35 1.05 -9.81
N ILE A 12 -14.20 1.22 -10.82
CA ILE A 12 -13.83 1.79 -12.12
C ILE A 12 -13.91 3.32 -12.08
N LYS A 13 -14.93 3.88 -11.41
CA LYS A 13 -15.24 5.31 -11.42
C LYS A 13 -14.51 6.14 -10.35
N ASP A 14 -14.17 5.53 -9.22
CA ASP A 14 -13.65 6.25 -8.06
C ASP A 14 -12.11 6.35 -8.06
N GLY A 15 -11.58 7.04 -7.04
CA GLY A 15 -10.15 7.31 -6.93
C GLY A 15 -9.29 6.13 -6.47
N PRO A 16 -7.96 6.31 -6.42
CA PRO A 16 -7.00 5.27 -6.02
C PRO A 16 -7.23 4.67 -4.64
N ARG A 17 -7.92 5.39 -3.74
CA ARG A 17 -8.25 4.90 -2.39
C ARG A 17 -9.17 3.69 -2.45
N GLU A 18 -10.26 3.77 -3.22
CA GLU A 18 -11.25 2.69 -3.30
C GLU A 18 -10.68 1.47 -4.00
N ARG A 19 -9.92 1.66 -5.10
CA ARG A 19 -9.17 0.57 -5.74
C ARG A 19 -8.22 -0.13 -4.77
N ARG A 20 -7.42 0.62 -4.00
CA ARG A 20 -6.53 0.00 -3.00
C ARG A 20 -7.29 -0.74 -1.91
N ARG A 21 -8.38 -0.16 -1.40
CA ARG A 21 -9.23 -0.81 -0.40
C ARG A 21 -9.79 -2.14 -0.91
N PHE A 22 -10.30 -2.16 -2.14
CA PHE A 22 -10.80 -3.38 -2.76
C PHE A 22 -9.71 -4.45 -2.84
N ILE A 23 -8.55 -4.10 -3.41
CA ILE A 23 -7.41 -5.03 -3.53
C ILE A 23 -6.93 -5.53 -2.16
N ASP A 24 -6.89 -4.65 -1.15
CA ASP A 24 -6.51 -5.02 0.21
C ASP A 24 -7.48 -6.03 0.82
N LEU A 25 -8.79 -5.84 0.63
CA LEU A 25 -9.82 -6.75 1.12
C LEU A 25 -9.74 -8.13 0.45
N GLU A 26 -9.54 -8.18 -0.86
CA GLU A 26 -9.38 -9.44 -1.59
C GLU A 26 -8.10 -10.17 -1.17
N LEU A 27 -6.97 -9.46 -1.09
CA LEU A 27 -5.71 -10.05 -0.64
C LEU A 27 -5.76 -10.54 0.81
N CYS A 28 -6.45 -9.83 1.71
CA CYS A 28 -6.62 -10.28 3.09
C CYS A 28 -7.43 -11.59 3.20
N GLN A 29 -8.40 -11.80 2.32
CA GLN A 29 -9.18 -13.04 2.28
C GLN A 29 -8.38 -14.21 1.70
N LEU A 30 -7.54 -13.94 0.69
CA LEU A 30 -6.79 -14.96 -0.03
C LEU A 30 -5.43 -15.31 0.58
N ASN A 31 -4.80 -14.36 1.29
CA ASN A 31 -3.42 -14.47 1.74
C ASN A 31 -3.23 -14.03 3.20
N LYS A 32 -3.02 -15.01 4.10
CA LYS A 32 -2.80 -14.76 5.53
C LYS A 32 -1.52 -13.96 5.82
N ILE A 33 -0.49 -14.12 4.99
CA ILE A 33 0.77 -13.38 5.12
C ILE A 33 0.53 -11.90 4.77
N TYR A 34 -0.30 -11.63 3.75
CA TYR A 34 -0.70 -10.27 3.42
C TYR A 34 -1.43 -9.59 4.57
N LEU A 35 -2.45 -10.26 5.14
CA LEU A 35 -3.19 -9.75 6.30
C LEU A 35 -2.27 -9.45 7.48
N TYR A 36 -1.32 -10.35 7.77
CA TYR A 36 -0.31 -10.15 8.81
C TYR A 36 0.53 -8.89 8.55
N ASN A 37 1.10 -8.77 7.34
CA ASN A 37 1.93 -7.62 6.97
C ASN A 37 1.15 -6.31 7.00
N LEU A 38 -0.10 -6.29 6.52
CA LEU A 38 -0.94 -5.10 6.51
C LEU A 38 -1.26 -4.63 7.94
N THR A 39 -1.61 -5.57 8.81
CA THR A 39 -1.89 -5.29 10.22
C THR A 39 -0.66 -4.73 10.93
N ARG A 40 0.52 -5.35 10.69
CA ARG A 40 1.79 -4.90 11.27
C ARG A 40 2.22 -3.55 10.74
N TYR A 41 2.15 -3.34 9.43
CA TYR A 41 2.45 -2.05 8.79
C TYR A 41 1.62 -0.91 9.38
N ASN A 42 0.30 -1.09 9.47
CA ASN A 42 -0.60 -0.07 10.02
C ASN A 42 -0.30 0.22 11.50
N ARG A 43 0.01 -0.81 12.29
CA ARG A 43 0.38 -0.64 13.70
C ARG A 43 1.71 0.12 13.85
N VAL A 44 2.73 -0.25 13.07
CA VAL A 44 4.05 0.40 13.08
C VAL A 44 3.92 1.86 12.65
N LEU A 45 3.17 2.13 11.57
CA LEU A 45 2.91 3.48 11.08
C LEU A 45 2.26 4.37 12.15
N LEU A 46 1.26 3.83 12.87
CA LEU A 46 0.61 4.55 13.98
C LEU A 46 1.59 4.88 15.11
N GLN A 47 2.41 3.92 15.53
CA GLN A 47 3.40 4.12 16.60
C GLN A 47 4.49 5.11 16.18
N ARG A 48 5.01 4.98 14.96
CA ARG A 48 5.98 5.92 14.37
C ARG A 48 5.42 7.35 14.34
N ASN A 49 4.18 7.53 13.87
CA ASN A 49 3.55 8.84 13.82
C ASN A 49 3.32 9.44 15.21
N LYS A 50 3.01 8.61 16.22
CA LYS A 50 2.92 9.05 17.61
C LYS A 50 4.29 9.47 18.13
N LEU A 51 5.31 8.64 17.93
CA LEU A 51 6.68 8.93 18.34
C LEU A 51 7.20 10.23 17.73
N LEU A 52 6.94 10.46 16.43
CA LEU A 52 7.27 11.71 15.76
C LEU A 52 6.64 12.93 16.45
N LYS A 53 5.40 12.82 16.95
CA LYS A 53 4.76 13.90 17.72
C LYS A 53 5.41 14.04 19.10
N ASP A 54 5.74 12.95 19.78
CA ASP A 54 6.33 12.98 21.12
C ASP A 54 7.76 13.56 21.13
N ILE A 55 8.51 13.41 20.04
CA ILE A 55 9.88 13.93 19.90
C ILE A 55 9.97 15.45 20.05
N SER A 56 8.91 16.21 19.71
CA SER A 56 8.93 17.67 19.92
C SER A 56 8.99 18.06 21.40
N PHE A 57 8.52 17.19 22.29
CA PHE A 57 8.55 17.39 23.74
C PHE A 57 9.68 16.60 24.42
N LYS A 58 10.16 15.54 23.76
CA LYS A 58 11.19 14.62 24.29
C LYS A 58 12.19 14.25 23.18
N PRO A 59 13.15 15.14 22.86
CA PRO A 59 14.12 14.93 21.78
C PRO A 59 14.92 13.63 21.91
N GLN A 60 15.17 13.16 23.12
CA GLN A 60 15.87 11.90 23.40
C GLN A 60 15.16 10.65 22.84
N LEU A 61 13.89 10.75 22.45
CA LEU A 61 13.16 9.65 21.82
C LEU A 61 13.53 9.47 20.34
N GLU A 62 14.26 10.41 19.74
CA GLU A 62 14.60 10.38 18.32
C GLU A 62 15.39 9.13 17.93
N ASP A 63 16.30 8.66 18.79
CA ASP A 63 17.13 7.48 18.53
C ASP A 63 16.30 6.20 18.33
N SER A 64 15.06 6.17 18.84
CA SER A 64 14.16 5.03 18.67
C SER A 64 13.43 5.01 17.32
N LEU A 65 13.47 6.09 16.53
CA LEU A 65 12.77 6.16 15.23
C LEU A 65 13.29 5.15 14.21
N SER A 66 14.60 4.88 14.20
CA SER A 66 15.22 3.96 13.23
C SER A 66 14.61 2.57 13.31
N VAL A 67 14.34 2.08 14.52
CA VAL A 67 13.70 0.77 14.75
C VAL A 67 12.30 0.72 14.11
N TRP A 68 11.54 1.82 14.18
CA TRP A 68 10.23 1.91 13.55
C TRP A 68 10.33 2.08 12.04
N ASP A 69 11.32 2.82 11.55
CA ASP A 69 11.60 2.98 10.11
C ASP A 69 11.92 1.60 9.49
N GLU A 70 12.77 0.78 10.13
CA GLU A 70 13.12 -0.57 9.69
C GLU A 70 11.90 -1.51 9.63
N GLU A 71 11.10 -1.57 10.70
CA GLU A 71 9.89 -2.41 10.71
C GLU A 71 8.85 -1.91 9.70
N LEU A 72 8.72 -0.59 9.50
CA LEU A 72 7.81 -0.02 8.50
C LEU A 72 8.20 -0.46 7.09
N VAL A 73 9.49 -0.36 6.77
CA VAL A 73 10.05 -0.75 5.48
C VAL A 73 9.84 -2.24 5.25
N LYS A 74 10.19 -3.08 6.23
CA LYS A 74 10.04 -4.54 6.15
C LYS A 74 8.62 -4.96 5.79
N TYR A 75 7.61 -4.47 6.50
CA TYR A 75 6.22 -4.83 6.19
C TYR A 75 5.73 -4.18 4.90
N GLY A 76 6.11 -2.94 4.61
CA GLY A 76 5.64 -2.26 3.41
C GLY A 76 6.25 -2.81 2.12
N GLN A 77 7.50 -3.26 2.13
CA GLN A 77 8.12 -3.98 1.01
C GLN A 77 7.33 -5.25 0.68
N ALA A 78 6.98 -6.04 1.69
CA ALA A 78 6.16 -7.22 1.50
C ALA A 78 4.77 -6.89 0.93
N LEU A 79 4.14 -5.79 1.36
CA LEU A 79 2.85 -5.34 0.81
C LEU A 79 2.96 -4.91 -0.66
N ILE A 80 4.00 -4.16 -1.02
CA ILE A 80 4.25 -3.72 -2.40
C ILE A 80 4.41 -4.94 -3.30
N ARG A 81 5.25 -5.90 -2.90
CA ARG A 81 5.50 -7.13 -3.64
C ARG A 81 4.22 -7.95 -3.86
N LEU A 82 3.49 -8.24 -2.78
CA LEU A 82 2.28 -9.06 -2.85
C LEU A 82 1.15 -8.39 -3.65
N ARG A 83 1.05 -7.06 -3.62
CA ARG A 83 0.11 -6.31 -4.48
C ARG A 83 0.49 -6.42 -5.95
N ARG A 84 1.77 -6.28 -6.27
CA ARG A 84 2.29 -6.42 -7.64
C ARG A 84 1.97 -7.81 -8.21
N GLU A 85 2.36 -8.86 -7.48
CA GLU A 85 2.10 -10.25 -7.85
C GLU A 85 0.60 -10.53 -8.05
N PHE A 86 -0.24 -9.95 -7.19
CA PHE A 86 -1.69 -10.11 -7.32
C PHE A 86 -2.25 -9.44 -8.56
N ILE A 87 -1.83 -8.21 -8.86
CA ILE A 87 -2.29 -7.48 -10.04
C ILE A 87 -1.81 -8.15 -11.34
N GLU A 88 -0.57 -8.65 -11.37
CA GLU A 88 -0.03 -9.42 -12.50
C GLU A 88 -0.85 -10.70 -12.73
N SER A 89 -1.11 -11.47 -11.67
CA SER A 89 -1.96 -12.68 -11.76
C SER A 89 -3.39 -12.36 -12.18
N LEU A 90 -3.92 -11.21 -11.76
CA LEU A 90 -5.26 -10.78 -12.11
C LEU A 90 -5.35 -10.36 -13.59
N GLN A 91 -4.35 -9.63 -14.10
CA GLN A 91 -4.25 -9.24 -15.50
C GLN A 91 -4.32 -10.44 -16.45
N GLU A 92 -3.56 -11.51 -16.17
CA GLU A 92 -3.56 -12.73 -16.99
C GLU A 92 -4.95 -13.38 -17.12
N LYS A 93 -5.71 -13.38 -16.02
CA LYS A 93 -7.06 -13.97 -15.97
C LYS A 93 -8.08 -13.04 -16.65
N LEU A 94 -7.99 -11.74 -16.37
CA LEU A 94 -8.92 -10.74 -16.87
C LEU A 94 -8.83 -10.56 -18.38
N ILE A 95 -7.63 -10.61 -18.99
CA ILE A 95 -7.50 -10.53 -20.45
C ILE A 95 -8.37 -11.57 -21.15
N ARG A 96 -8.33 -12.83 -20.70
CA ARG A 96 -9.09 -13.92 -21.32
C ARG A 96 -10.59 -13.72 -21.17
N ILE A 97 -11.03 -13.34 -19.97
CA ILE A 97 -12.45 -13.11 -19.66
C ILE A 97 -12.97 -11.92 -20.47
N HIS A 98 -12.24 -10.80 -20.45
CA HIS A 98 -12.62 -9.58 -21.15
C HIS A 98 -12.68 -9.77 -22.67
N LYS A 99 -11.70 -10.46 -23.25
CA LYS A 99 -11.67 -10.77 -24.68
C LYS A 99 -12.91 -11.56 -25.12
N ASN A 100 -13.34 -12.53 -24.32
CA ASN A 100 -14.53 -13.32 -24.60
C ASN A 100 -15.82 -12.47 -24.52
N ILE A 101 -15.90 -11.54 -23.56
CA ILE A 101 -17.06 -10.65 -23.38
C ILE A 101 -17.15 -9.59 -24.49
N SER A 102 -16.02 -8.97 -24.86
CA SER A 102 -15.98 -7.89 -25.87
C SER A 102 -16.10 -8.40 -27.31
N GLY A 103 -16.02 -9.71 -27.53
CA GLY A 103 -15.92 -10.33 -28.85
C GLY A 103 -14.56 -10.04 -29.50
N GLY A 104 -13.51 -9.84 -28.71
CA GLY A 104 -12.17 -9.52 -29.17
C GLY A 104 -11.98 -8.12 -29.74
N ARG A 105 -12.93 -7.21 -29.51
CA ARG A 105 -12.90 -5.84 -30.02
C ARG A 105 -12.19 -4.85 -29.10
N GLU A 106 -11.95 -5.25 -27.86
CA GLU A 106 -11.35 -4.40 -26.83
C GLU A 106 -10.23 -5.14 -26.09
N GLU A 107 -9.18 -4.40 -25.77
CA GLU A 107 -8.04 -4.86 -24.98
C GLU A 107 -8.14 -4.28 -23.56
N LEU A 108 -7.89 -5.13 -22.55
CA LEU A 108 -7.90 -4.73 -21.15
C LEU A 108 -6.47 -4.79 -20.61
N ILE A 109 -6.01 -3.66 -20.08
CA ILE A 109 -4.71 -3.54 -19.40
C ILE A 109 -4.94 -3.12 -17.96
N LEU A 110 -4.47 -3.97 -17.04
CA LEU A 110 -4.38 -3.69 -15.62
C LEU A 110 -2.91 -3.63 -15.22
N SER A 111 -2.50 -2.52 -14.60
CA SER A 111 -1.14 -2.31 -14.11
C SER A 111 -1.16 -1.86 -12.65
N TYR A 112 -0.12 -2.23 -11.92
CA TYR A 112 0.10 -1.74 -10.56
C TYR A 112 1.00 -0.51 -10.58
N GLU A 113 0.41 0.65 -10.34
CA GLU A 113 1.15 1.91 -10.21
C GLU A 113 1.64 2.11 -8.78
N GLU A 114 2.92 1.84 -8.57
CA GLU A 114 3.59 1.97 -7.28
C GLU A 114 3.89 3.44 -6.97
N ASN A 115 3.53 3.88 -5.78
CA ASN A 115 3.99 5.18 -5.27
C ASN A 115 5.50 5.17 -4.94
N VAL A 116 6.03 4.00 -4.62
CA VAL A 116 7.45 3.78 -4.34
C VAL A 116 7.79 2.35 -4.69
N LYS A 117 8.94 2.16 -5.35
CA LYS A 117 9.45 0.82 -5.62
C LYS A 117 9.84 0.14 -4.33
N GLU A 118 9.72 -1.18 -4.31
CA GLU A 118 10.06 -2.00 -3.16
C GLU A 118 11.49 -1.74 -2.66
N GLU A 119 12.47 -1.70 -3.56
CA GLU A 119 13.89 -1.52 -3.25
C GLU A 119 14.20 -0.09 -2.77
N ALA A 120 13.41 0.89 -3.24
CA ALA A 120 13.56 2.30 -2.91
C ALA A 120 12.78 2.71 -1.65
N PHE A 121 12.06 1.78 -1.00
CA PHE A 121 11.15 2.17 0.07
C PHE A 121 11.86 2.71 1.31
N LEU A 122 13.01 2.14 1.67
CA LEU A 122 13.85 2.66 2.76
C LEU A 122 14.28 4.10 2.50
N GLU A 123 14.80 4.38 1.31
CA GLU A 123 15.23 5.73 0.93
C GLU A 123 14.06 6.73 1.00
N SER A 124 12.88 6.32 0.55
CA SER A 124 11.67 7.15 0.62
C SER A 124 11.28 7.49 2.06
N VAL A 125 11.35 6.51 2.97
CA VAL A 125 11.07 6.73 4.41
C VAL A 125 12.09 7.68 5.03
N LEU A 126 13.37 7.54 4.71
CA LEU A 126 14.43 8.43 5.21
C LEU A 126 14.28 9.86 4.69
N ARG A 127 13.99 10.05 3.39
CA ARG A 127 13.71 11.38 2.81
C ARG A 127 12.48 12.04 3.44
N ALA A 128 11.44 11.26 3.70
CA ALA A 128 10.24 11.75 4.38
C ALA A 128 10.56 12.23 5.80
N ARG A 129 11.38 11.48 6.55
CA ARG A 129 11.84 11.86 7.90
C ARG A 129 12.60 13.19 7.90
N GLU A 130 13.50 13.40 6.95
CA GLU A 130 14.24 14.67 6.81
C GLU A 130 13.30 15.84 6.53
N THR A 131 12.33 15.64 5.64
CA THR A 131 11.32 16.66 5.32
C THR A 131 10.45 16.99 6.54
N GLU A 132 10.09 15.97 7.32
CA GLU A 132 9.32 16.10 8.57
C GLU A 132 10.10 16.84 9.67
N LYS A 133 11.43 16.68 9.72
CA LYS A 133 12.31 17.47 10.60
C LYS A 133 12.35 18.94 10.18
N ASN A 134 12.61 19.19 8.89
CA ASN A 134 12.74 20.55 8.36
C ASN A 134 11.45 21.38 8.52
N LYS A 135 10.28 20.74 8.40
CA LYS A 135 8.99 21.40 8.66
C LYS A 135 8.78 21.79 10.12
N LYS A 136 9.48 21.18 11.08
CA LYS A 136 9.37 21.47 12.51
C LYS A 136 10.39 22.50 12.99
N SER A 137 11.51 22.68 12.30
CA SER A 137 12.51 23.72 12.61
C SER A 137 12.06 25.14 12.24
N VAL A 138 10.87 25.29 11.64
CA VAL A 138 10.33 26.55 11.10
C VAL A 138 9.16 27.09 11.96
N TRP A 139 8.82 26.43 13.07
CA TRP A 139 7.79 26.88 14.03
C TRP A 139 8.37 27.04 15.43
#